data_AF-A0A2V6PCX1-F1
#
_entry.id   AF-A0A2V6PCX1-F1
#
_cell.length_a   1.000
_cell.length_b   1.000
_cell.length_c   1.000
_cell.angle_alpha   90.00
_cell.angle_beta   90.00
_cell.angle_gamma   90.00
#
_symmetry.space_group_name_H-M   'P 1'
#
loop_
_entity.id
_entity.type
_entity.pdbx_description
1 polymer ?
#
loop_
_entity_poly.entity_id
_entity_poly.type
_entity_poly.pdbx_seq_one_letter_code
_entity_poly.pdbx_strand_id
1 'polypeptide(L)'
;MPPLVKRPGWARNPIDRFVLARLEQEGIAASPEAGRATLIRRLSLDLCGLPPSPEEVEEFLRDTRPDAYERVVDRLLASPHYGERWGRWWLDAARYADSNGYSIDAPRQIWKYRDWVIDALNRDLPFDQFAVWQLAGDLLPDATLEQKIATGFHRNTQINQEGGIDPEQFRVESVVDRVNTTATVFLGVTLACAQCHDHKFDPLTQREYYQMFAFFNNTGEDGHGKGTPGGVLEIPGEFEPMENVQKE
;
A
#
# COMPACT_ATOMS: atom_id res chain seq x y z
N MET A 1 12.84 -26.90 8.53
CA MET A 1 11.99 -28.11 8.61
C MET A 1 10.96 -27.89 9.72
N PRO A 2 9.66 -28.19 9.52
CA PRO A 2 8.66 -28.02 10.57
C PRO A 2 9.01 -28.85 11.81
N PRO A 3 8.80 -28.32 13.03
CA PRO A 3 9.15 -29.04 14.26
C PRO A 3 8.28 -30.29 14.46
N LEU A 4 8.82 -31.25 15.20
CA LEU A 4 8.04 -32.39 15.71
C LEU A 4 7.15 -31.89 16.84
N VAL A 5 5.87 -32.25 16.78
CA VAL A 5 4.83 -31.83 17.73
C VAL A 5 4.14 -33.06 18.32
N LYS A 6 3.71 -32.98 19.57
CA LYS A 6 3.06 -34.09 20.29
C LYS A 6 1.67 -34.40 19.73
N ARG A 7 0.99 -33.40 19.16
CA ARG A 7 -0.37 -33.52 18.59
C ARG A 7 -0.43 -33.22 17.08
N PRO A 8 0.14 -34.08 16.22
CA PRO A 8 0.25 -33.80 14.79
C PRO A 8 -1.11 -33.70 14.08
N GLY A 9 -2.17 -34.35 14.58
CA GLY A 9 -3.51 -34.31 13.98
C GLY A 9 -4.26 -32.98 14.11
N TRP A 10 -3.75 -32.04 14.93
CA TRP A 10 -4.30 -30.67 15.00
C TRP A 10 -3.77 -29.79 13.86
N ALA A 11 -2.55 -30.04 13.38
CA ALA A 11 -1.92 -29.24 12.34
C ALA A 11 -2.48 -29.59 10.96
N ARG A 12 -3.06 -28.61 10.25
CA ARG A 12 -3.59 -28.75 8.89
C ARG A 12 -2.52 -28.43 7.84
N ASN A 13 -1.58 -27.55 8.16
CA ASN A 13 -0.49 -27.16 7.28
C ASN A 13 0.88 -27.09 8.02
N PRO A 14 2.00 -26.87 7.32
CA PRO A 14 3.32 -26.78 7.95
C PRO A 14 3.51 -25.62 8.94
N ILE A 15 2.79 -24.50 8.77
CA ILE A 15 2.84 -23.32 9.65
C ILE A 15 2.23 -23.66 11.02
N ASP A 16 1.13 -24.40 11.04
CA ASP A 16 0.45 -24.83 12.26
C ASP A 16 1.39 -25.60 13.21
N ARG A 17 2.38 -26.33 12.66
CA ARG A 17 3.38 -27.02 13.47
C ARG A 17 4.29 -26.08 14.25
N PHE A 18 4.64 -24.93 13.69
CA PHE A 18 5.44 -23.92 14.40
C PHE A 18 4.63 -23.28 15.54
N VAL A 19 3.36 -22.97 15.30
CA VAL A 19 2.45 -22.46 16.33
C VAL A 19 2.26 -23.50 17.44
N LEU A 20 1.96 -24.75 17.07
CA LEU A 20 1.74 -25.82 18.03
C LEU A 20 2.99 -26.16 18.84
N ALA A 21 4.18 -26.14 18.24
CA ALA A 21 5.43 -26.35 18.96
C ALA A 21 5.62 -25.28 20.06
N ARG A 22 5.31 -24.02 19.77
CA ARG A 22 5.36 -22.95 20.76
C ARG A 22 4.31 -23.16 21.86
N LEU A 23 3.08 -23.50 21.51
CA LEU A 23 2.02 -23.79 22.47
C LEU A 23 2.37 -24.97 23.40
N GLU A 24 2.94 -26.04 22.86
CA GLU A 24 3.37 -27.21 23.62
C GLU A 24 4.54 -26.92 24.56
N GLN A 25 5.47 -26.06 24.16
CA GLN A 25 6.56 -25.59 25.01
C GLN A 25 6.04 -24.78 26.20
N GLU A 26 5.04 -23.94 25.98
CA GLU A 26 4.44 -23.08 27.00
C GLU A 26 3.35 -23.80 27.83
N GLY A 27 3.03 -25.06 27.51
CA GLY A 27 1.99 -25.83 28.19
C GLY A 27 0.56 -25.32 27.94
N ILE A 28 0.34 -24.57 26.85
CA ILE A 28 -0.95 -23.97 26.49
C ILE A 28 -1.65 -24.84 25.44
N ALA A 29 -2.96 -25.04 25.60
CA ALA A 29 -3.77 -25.69 24.58
C ALA A 29 -4.23 -24.68 23.52
N ALA A 30 -4.35 -25.11 22.27
CA ALA A 30 -4.97 -24.31 21.23
C ALA A 30 -6.43 -24.00 21.60
N SER A 31 -6.88 -22.77 21.31
CA SER A 31 -8.28 -22.39 21.50
C SER A 31 -9.20 -23.20 20.58
N PRO A 32 -10.45 -23.46 21.00
CA PRO A 32 -11.43 -24.08 20.13
C PRO A 32 -11.73 -23.17 18.92
N GLU A 33 -12.13 -23.79 17.81
CA GLU A 33 -12.56 -23.07 16.62
C GLU A 33 -13.78 -22.18 16.94
N ALA A 34 -13.81 -20.97 16.40
CA ALA A 34 -14.91 -20.06 16.63
C ALA A 34 -16.19 -20.57 15.93
N GLY A 35 -17.36 -20.26 16.51
CA GLY A 35 -18.64 -20.60 15.88
C GLY A 35 -18.79 -19.94 14.50
N ARG A 36 -19.51 -20.60 13.59
CA ARG A 36 -19.67 -20.17 12.18
C ARG A 36 -20.12 -18.71 12.04
N ALA A 37 -21.10 -18.26 12.84
CA ALA A 37 -21.54 -16.86 12.82
C ALA A 37 -20.43 -15.87 13.16
N THR A 38 -19.55 -16.23 14.10
CA THR A 38 -18.36 -15.43 14.45
C THR A 38 -17.34 -15.44 13.33
N LEU A 39 -17.13 -16.60 12.67
CA LEU A 39 -16.18 -16.74 11.57
C LEU A 39 -16.53 -15.85 10.39
N ILE A 40 -17.77 -15.91 9.88
CA ILE A 40 -18.17 -15.07 8.74
C ILE A 40 -18.09 -13.58 9.08
N ARG A 41 -18.50 -13.18 10.30
CA ARG A 41 -18.39 -11.78 10.73
C ARG A 41 -16.93 -11.30 10.74
N ARG A 42 -16.00 -12.11 11.24
CA ARG A 42 -14.56 -11.77 11.24
C ARG A 42 -14.02 -11.67 9.82
N LEU A 43 -14.28 -12.68 8.99
CA LEU A 43 -13.85 -12.69 7.60
C LEU A 43 -14.32 -11.45 6.83
N SER A 44 -15.61 -11.10 6.90
CA SER A 44 -16.12 -9.93 6.17
C SER A 44 -15.49 -8.62 6.62
N LEU A 45 -15.28 -8.43 7.93
CA LEU A 45 -14.64 -7.23 8.46
C LEU A 45 -13.14 -7.18 8.15
N ASP A 46 -12.45 -8.31 8.20
CA ASP A 46 -11.01 -8.37 7.95
C ASP A 46 -10.71 -8.17 6.47
N LEU A 47 -11.45 -8.85 5.58
CA LEU A 47 -11.21 -8.84 4.14
C LEU A 47 -11.83 -7.64 3.43
N CYS A 48 -13.06 -7.25 3.79
CA CYS A 48 -13.81 -6.20 3.08
C CYS A 48 -14.08 -4.96 3.94
N GLY A 49 -13.79 -4.99 5.25
CA GLY A 49 -14.09 -3.87 6.15
C GLY A 49 -15.58 -3.68 6.48
N LEU A 50 -16.45 -4.55 5.97
CA LEU A 50 -17.90 -4.44 6.09
C LEU A 50 -18.48 -5.66 6.85
N PRO A 51 -19.53 -5.49 7.66
CA PRO A 51 -20.23 -6.63 8.25
C PRO A 51 -20.96 -7.43 7.16
N PRO A 52 -21.11 -8.76 7.32
CA PRO A 52 -21.91 -9.56 6.39
C PRO A 52 -23.40 -9.20 6.51
N SER A 53 -24.15 -9.37 5.43
CA SER A 53 -25.61 -9.25 5.47
C SER A 53 -26.25 -10.40 6.26
N PRO A 54 -27.46 -10.23 6.81
CA PRO A 54 -28.19 -11.33 7.45
C PRO A 54 -28.36 -12.56 6.54
N GLU A 55 -28.60 -12.33 5.25
CA GLU A 55 -28.75 -13.39 4.24
C GLU A 55 -27.45 -14.15 4.00
N GLU A 56 -26.31 -13.45 3.93
CA GLU A 56 -25.00 -14.08 3.78
C GLU A 56 -24.64 -14.94 5.01
N VAL A 57 -25.00 -14.48 6.22
CA VAL A 57 -24.84 -15.26 7.44
C VAL A 57 -25.70 -16.51 7.39
N GLU A 58 -26.97 -16.39 7.02
CA GLU A 58 -27.90 -17.50 6.96
C GLU A 58 -27.48 -18.55 5.91
N GLU A 59 -27.05 -18.10 4.73
CA GLU A 59 -26.49 -18.93 3.67
C GLU A 59 -25.28 -19.73 4.19
N PHE A 60 -24.32 -19.05 4.81
CA PHE A 60 -23.14 -19.72 5.36
C PHE A 60 -23.48 -20.67 6.52
N LEU A 61 -24.47 -20.36 7.36
CA LEU A 61 -24.87 -21.26 8.44
C LEU A 61 -25.54 -22.54 7.92
N ARG A 62 -26.24 -22.46 6.79
CA ARG A 62 -26.90 -23.62 6.13
C ARG A 62 -25.98 -24.41 5.22
N ASP A 63 -24.87 -23.84 4.78
CA ASP A 63 -23.92 -24.53 3.90
C ASP A 63 -23.14 -25.63 4.64
N THR A 64 -23.51 -26.88 4.37
CA THR A 64 -22.92 -28.08 4.98
C THR A 64 -21.80 -28.69 4.16
N ARG A 65 -21.42 -28.07 3.03
CA ARG A 65 -20.31 -28.57 2.22
C ARG A 65 -19.00 -28.52 2.99
N PRO A 66 -18.08 -29.48 2.74
CA PRO A 66 -16.79 -29.52 3.42
C PRO A 66 -15.91 -28.30 3.15
N ASP A 67 -16.14 -27.57 2.06
CA ASP A 67 -15.41 -26.37 1.63
C ASP A 67 -16.18 -25.06 1.89
N ALA A 68 -17.28 -25.10 2.65
CA ALA A 68 -18.15 -23.93 2.84
C ALA A 68 -17.42 -22.67 3.33
N TYR A 69 -16.38 -22.83 4.16
CA TYR A 69 -15.58 -21.72 4.68
C TYR A 69 -14.72 -21.10 3.59
N GLU A 70 -13.99 -21.94 2.84
CA GLU A 70 -13.13 -21.55 1.72
C GLU A 70 -13.94 -20.81 0.65
N ARG A 71 -15.16 -21.27 0.37
CA ARG A 71 -16.06 -20.60 -0.58
C ARG A 71 -16.46 -19.19 -0.15
N VAL A 72 -16.63 -18.95 1.16
CA VAL A 72 -16.88 -17.61 1.69
C VAL A 72 -15.63 -16.75 1.56
N VAL A 73 -14.45 -17.30 1.85
CA VAL A 73 -13.17 -16.60 1.68
C VAL A 73 -12.98 -16.19 0.22
N ASP A 74 -13.15 -17.11 -0.73
CA ASP A 74 -13.02 -16.84 -2.17
C ASP A 74 -13.99 -15.74 -2.64
N ARG A 75 -15.24 -15.79 -2.17
CA ARG A 75 -16.24 -14.76 -2.48
C ARG A 75 -15.83 -13.39 -1.96
N LEU A 76 -15.30 -13.32 -0.74
CA LEU A 76 -14.87 -12.06 -0.13
C LEU A 76 -13.60 -11.50 -0.79
N LEU A 77 -12.64 -12.36 -1.14
CA LEU A 77 -11.45 -11.96 -1.90
C LEU A 77 -11.79 -11.43 -3.30
N ALA A 78 -12.83 -11.99 -3.94
CA ALA A 78 -13.31 -11.53 -5.24
C ALA A 78 -14.21 -10.27 -5.17
N SER A 79 -14.51 -9.76 -3.97
CA SER A 79 -15.32 -8.55 -3.80
C SER A 79 -14.51 -7.30 -4.13
N PRO A 80 -15.09 -6.28 -4.82
CA PRO A 80 -14.40 -5.01 -5.03
C PRO A 80 -13.99 -4.31 -3.73
N HIS A 81 -14.73 -4.56 -2.64
CA HIS A 81 -14.43 -4.03 -1.31
C HIS A 81 -13.14 -4.60 -0.70
N TYR A 82 -12.61 -5.71 -1.23
CA TYR A 82 -11.32 -6.24 -0.81
C TYR A 82 -10.19 -5.24 -1.11
N GLY A 83 -10.08 -4.79 -2.36
CA GLY A 83 -9.11 -3.79 -2.78
C GLY A 83 -9.29 -2.44 -2.07
N GLU A 84 -10.53 -2.02 -1.80
CA GLU A 84 -10.80 -0.81 -1.02
C GLU A 84 -10.28 -0.94 0.43
N ARG A 85 -10.53 -2.09 1.07
CA ARG A 85 -10.09 -2.37 2.44
C ARG A 85 -8.58 -2.49 2.56
N TRP A 86 -7.97 -3.27 1.68
CA TRP A 86 -6.54 -3.56 1.72
C TRP A 86 -5.70 -2.42 1.14
N GLY A 87 -6.24 -1.71 0.15
CA GLY A 87 -5.62 -0.53 -0.47
C GLY A 87 -5.28 0.54 0.57
N ARG A 88 -6.12 0.73 1.59
CA ARG A 88 -5.85 1.68 2.69
C ARG A 88 -4.48 1.47 3.34
N TRP A 89 -4.10 0.22 3.64
CA TRP A 89 -2.80 -0.07 4.26
C TRP A 89 -1.63 0.28 3.35
N TRP A 90 -1.79 0.02 2.05
CA TRP A 90 -0.77 0.37 1.06
C TRP A 90 -0.69 1.89 0.85
N LEU A 91 -1.84 2.57 0.81
CA LEU A 91 -1.93 4.01 0.64
C LEU A 91 -1.30 4.76 1.82
N ASP A 92 -1.49 4.26 3.04
CA ASP A 92 -0.79 4.75 4.23
C ASP A 92 0.73 4.62 4.06
N ALA A 93 1.21 3.45 3.62
CA ALA A 93 2.64 3.21 3.36
C ALA A 93 3.20 4.07 2.22
N ALA A 94 2.40 4.37 1.21
CA ALA A 94 2.75 5.22 0.09
C ALA A 94 2.64 6.73 0.40
N ARG A 95 2.22 7.11 1.61
CA ARG A 95 1.95 8.50 2.04
C ARG A 95 0.88 9.20 1.20
N TYR A 96 -0.10 8.46 0.72
CA TYR A 96 -1.20 9.04 -0.03
C TYR A 96 -2.01 9.99 0.86
N ALA A 97 -2.33 11.17 0.32
CA ALA A 97 -3.28 12.10 0.90
C ALA A 97 -4.04 12.83 -0.21
N ASP A 98 -5.27 13.26 0.08
CA ASP A 98 -6.06 14.11 -0.82
C ASP A 98 -5.62 15.60 -0.75
N SER A 99 -4.65 15.92 0.11
CA SER A 99 -4.08 17.26 0.29
C SER A 99 -2.55 17.26 0.16
N ASN A 100 -1.97 18.45 0.05
CA ASN A 100 -0.53 18.67 -0.12
C ASN A 100 0.31 18.21 1.08
N GLY A 101 -0.32 18.06 2.25
CA GLY A 101 0.30 17.55 3.47
C GLY A 101 1.26 18.52 4.14
N TYR A 102 1.26 19.81 3.77
CA TYR A 102 2.22 20.80 4.26
C TYR A 102 1.58 22.19 4.41
N SER A 103 1.85 22.88 5.52
CA SER A 103 1.42 24.25 5.87
C SER A 103 0.07 24.74 5.32
N ILE A 104 0.01 25.21 4.06
CA ILE A 104 -1.23 25.65 3.38
C ILE A 104 -2.23 24.50 3.17
N ASP A 105 -1.72 23.26 3.06
CA ASP A 105 -2.44 22.00 2.94
C ASP A 105 -3.60 22.02 1.93
N ALA A 106 -3.35 22.61 0.76
CA ALA A 106 -4.35 22.68 -0.30
C ALA A 106 -4.67 21.27 -0.88
N PRO A 107 -5.84 21.08 -1.48
CA PRO A 107 -6.18 19.84 -2.18
C PRO A 107 -5.19 19.52 -3.32
N ARG A 108 -4.92 18.24 -3.54
CA ARG A 108 -4.08 17.74 -4.65
C ARG A 108 -4.84 16.75 -5.55
N GLN A 109 -4.44 16.69 -6.82
CA GLN A 109 -5.03 15.78 -7.80
C GLN A 109 -4.13 14.54 -7.99
N ILE A 110 -4.24 13.57 -7.09
CA ILE A 110 -3.53 12.27 -7.20
C ILE A 110 -4.41 11.04 -6.99
N TRP A 111 -5.73 11.21 -6.86
CA TRP A 111 -6.68 10.13 -6.57
C TRP A 111 -6.63 8.96 -7.57
N LYS A 112 -6.14 9.18 -8.79
CA LYS A 112 -5.88 8.12 -9.77
C LYS A 112 -4.85 7.10 -9.33
N TYR A 113 -3.87 7.50 -8.53
CA TYR A 113 -2.95 6.55 -7.89
C TYR A 113 -3.69 5.68 -6.87
N ARG A 114 -4.59 6.26 -6.07
CA ARG A 114 -5.43 5.51 -5.13
C ARG A 114 -6.29 4.48 -5.86
N ASP A 115 -6.99 4.90 -6.90
CA ASP A 115 -7.85 4.02 -7.67
C ASP A 115 -7.03 2.90 -8.32
N TRP A 116 -5.85 3.22 -8.86
CA TRP A 116 -4.92 2.22 -9.38
C TRP A 116 -4.49 1.18 -8.32
N VAL A 117 -4.16 1.60 -7.09
CA VAL A 117 -3.80 0.67 -6.00
C VAL A 117 -4.96 -0.27 -5.67
N ILE A 118 -6.18 0.27 -5.58
CA ILE A 118 -7.39 -0.51 -5.31
C ILE A 118 -7.62 -1.54 -6.42
N ASP A 119 -7.53 -1.10 -7.68
CA ASP A 119 -7.72 -1.97 -8.84
C ASP A 119 -6.62 -3.03 -8.95
N ALA A 120 -5.36 -2.67 -8.68
CA ALA A 120 -4.22 -3.59 -8.68
C ALA A 120 -4.39 -4.73 -7.66
N LEU A 121 -4.93 -4.43 -6.47
CA LEU A 121 -5.24 -5.43 -5.46
C LEU A 121 -6.42 -6.32 -5.87
N ASN A 122 -7.50 -5.73 -6.40
CA ASN A 122 -8.69 -6.48 -6.82
C ASN A 122 -8.43 -7.43 -8.00
N ARG A 123 -7.48 -7.09 -8.88
CA ARG A 123 -7.08 -7.94 -10.01
C ARG A 123 -5.95 -8.91 -9.68
N ASP A 124 -5.53 -8.98 -8.41
CA ASP A 124 -4.43 -9.81 -7.93
C ASP A 124 -3.13 -9.59 -8.75
N LEU A 125 -2.74 -8.32 -8.93
CA LEU A 125 -1.53 -7.98 -9.69
C LEU A 125 -0.31 -8.61 -8.98
N PRO A 126 0.52 -9.40 -9.68
CA PRO A 126 1.71 -10.00 -9.09
C PRO A 126 2.61 -8.95 -8.42
N PHE A 127 3.08 -9.26 -7.21
CA PHE A 127 3.79 -8.29 -6.37
C PHE A 127 5.07 -7.75 -7.03
N ASP A 128 5.76 -8.55 -7.84
CA ASP A 128 6.92 -8.13 -8.62
C ASP A 128 6.56 -7.02 -9.61
N GLN A 129 5.45 -7.16 -10.34
CA GLN A 129 4.95 -6.13 -11.24
C GLN A 129 4.43 -4.91 -10.48
N PHE A 130 3.68 -5.14 -9.40
CA PHE A 130 3.17 -4.07 -8.53
C PHE A 130 4.29 -3.20 -7.96
N ALA A 131 5.42 -3.80 -7.56
CA ALA A 131 6.59 -3.08 -7.09
C ALA A 131 7.31 -2.34 -8.23
N VAL A 132 7.57 -3.01 -9.36
CA VAL A 132 8.27 -2.39 -10.50
C VAL A 132 7.51 -1.19 -11.05
N TRP A 133 6.18 -1.27 -11.20
CA TRP A 133 5.38 -0.19 -11.76
C TRP A 133 5.36 1.05 -10.85
N GLN A 134 5.46 0.87 -9.53
CA GLN A 134 5.52 1.98 -8.59
C GLN A 134 6.90 2.63 -8.50
N LEU A 135 7.97 1.85 -8.64
CA LEU A 135 9.34 2.34 -8.57
C LEU A 135 9.81 2.97 -9.88
N ALA A 136 9.37 2.45 -11.03
CA ALA A 136 9.91 2.80 -12.34
C ALA A 136 8.93 2.54 -13.51
N GLY A 137 7.62 2.59 -13.27
CA GLY A 137 6.62 2.31 -14.31
C GLY A 137 6.68 3.27 -15.49
N ASP A 138 7.00 4.54 -15.24
CA ASP A 138 7.25 5.57 -16.26
C ASP A 138 8.52 5.34 -17.10
N LEU A 139 9.48 4.56 -16.58
CA LEU A 139 10.74 4.21 -17.25
C LEU A 139 10.64 2.91 -18.06
N LEU A 140 9.50 2.21 -18.03
CA LEU A 140 9.29 1.02 -18.85
C LEU A 140 9.23 1.39 -20.35
N PRO A 141 9.75 0.53 -21.25
CA PRO A 141 9.58 0.72 -22.68
C PRO A 141 8.09 0.83 -23.04
N ASP A 142 7.73 1.88 -23.78
CA ASP A 142 6.34 2.15 -24.19
C ASP A 142 5.34 2.17 -23.02
N ALA A 143 5.76 2.72 -21.87
CA ALA A 143 4.98 2.74 -20.64
C ALA A 143 3.51 3.15 -20.84
N THR A 144 2.61 2.29 -20.38
CA THR A 144 1.16 2.53 -20.43
C THR A 144 0.75 3.64 -19.46
N LEU A 145 -0.46 4.17 -19.63
CA LEU A 145 -1.01 5.14 -18.69
C LEU A 145 -1.07 4.57 -17.26
N GLU A 146 -1.47 3.30 -17.13
CA GLU A 146 -1.53 2.61 -15.84
C GLU A 146 -0.15 2.57 -15.14
N GLN A 147 0.90 2.22 -15.89
CA GLN A 147 2.28 2.17 -15.36
C GLN A 147 2.79 3.54 -14.94
N LYS A 148 2.44 4.59 -15.69
CA LYS A 148 2.76 5.98 -15.33
C LYS A 148 2.00 6.44 -14.08
N ILE A 149 0.72 6.09 -13.96
CA ILE A 149 -0.08 6.36 -12.75
C ILE A 149 0.54 5.67 -11.54
N ALA A 150 0.95 4.40 -11.67
CA ALA A 150 1.57 3.63 -10.60
C ALA A 150 2.84 4.29 -10.04
N THR A 151 3.64 4.94 -10.89
CA THR A 151 4.83 5.70 -10.47
C THR A 151 4.49 6.90 -9.55
N GLY A 152 3.21 7.23 -9.41
CA GLY A 152 2.68 8.16 -8.42
C GLY A 152 3.10 7.88 -6.98
N PHE A 153 3.56 6.66 -6.65
CA PHE A 153 4.20 6.34 -5.35
C PHE A 153 5.30 7.36 -4.98
N HIS A 154 6.12 7.75 -5.95
CA HIS A 154 7.20 8.72 -5.77
C HIS A 154 6.74 10.18 -5.81
N ARG A 155 5.49 10.44 -6.21
CA ARG A 155 4.85 11.76 -6.25
C ARG A 155 4.03 12.08 -5.01
N ASN A 156 3.93 11.15 -4.06
CA ASN A 156 3.27 11.35 -2.77
C ASN A 156 4.10 12.13 -1.74
N THR A 157 5.23 12.73 -2.16
CA THR A 157 5.96 13.70 -1.34
C THR A 157 5.05 14.90 -1.01
N GLN A 158 5.38 15.61 0.07
CA GLN A 158 4.69 16.84 0.44
C GLN A 158 4.90 17.94 -0.61
N ILE A 159 3.93 18.84 -0.72
CA ILE A 159 3.97 20.00 -1.61
C ILE A 159 3.89 21.28 -0.77
N ASN A 160 4.84 22.20 -0.93
CA ASN A 160 4.81 23.48 -0.23
C ASN A 160 4.46 24.63 -1.17
N GLN A 161 3.39 25.36 -0.84
CA GLN A 161 2.88 26.50 -1.60
C GLN A 161 3.06 27.84 -0.87
N GLU A 162 3.79 27.85 0.25
CA GLU A 162 4.04 29.04 1.04
C GLU A 162 4.78 30.13 0.23
N GLY A 163 4.49 31.39 0.55
CA GLY A 163 5.27 32.50 0.03
C GLY A 163 6.67 32.51 0.64
N GLY A 164 7.72 32.50 -0.19
CA GLY A 164 9.12 32.56 0.27
C GLY A 164 9.81 31.20 0.45
N ILE A 165 9.19 30.13 -0.04
CA ILE A 165 9.80 28.80 -0.19
C ILE A 165 11.16 28.87 -0.93
N ASP A 166 12.14 28.12 -0.42
CA ASP A 166 13.38 27.82 -1.15
C ASP A 166 13.14 26.55 -2.02
N PRO A 167 13.13 26.68 -3.37
CA PRO A 167 12.88 25.56 -4.27
C PRO A 167 13.88 24.41 -4.12
N GLU A 168 15.15 24.71 -3.86
CA GLU A 168 16.19 23.68 -3.75
C GLU A 168 16.06 22.93 -2.44
N GLN A 169 15.70 23.63 -1.36
CA GLN A 169 15.41 22.98 -0.08
C GLN A 169 14.29 21.94 -0.23
N PHE A 170 13.14 22.31 -0.80
CA PHE A 170 12.00 21.39 -0.93
C PHE A 170 12.23 20.26 -1.93
N ARG A 171 13.01 20.52 -2.98
CA ARG A 171 13.46 19.44 -3.88
C ARG A 171 14.30 18.41 -3.12
N VAL A 172 15.25 18.86 -2.29
CA VAL A 172 16.07 17.96 -1.46
C VAL A 172 15.23 17.21 -0.44
N GLU A 173 14.30 17.86 0.24
CA GLU A 173 13.37 17.22 1.19
C GLU A 173 12.51 16.14 0.49
N SER A 174 12.04 16.40 -0.73
CA SER A 174 11.30 15.41 -1.54
C SER A 174 12.17 14.19 -1.90
N VAL A 175 13.46 14.39 -2.20
CA VAL A 175 14.40 13.27 -2.45
C VAL A 175 14.65 12.48 -1.16
N VAL A 176 14.85 13.15 -0.03
CA VAL A 176 14.98 12.51 1.30
C VAL A 176 13.75 11.64 1.60
N ASP A 177 12.55 12.18 1.40
CA ASP A 177 11.29 11.47 1.60
C ASP A 177 11.19 10.24 0.69
N ARG A 178 11.57 10.34 -0.59
CA ARG A 178 11.61 9.19 -1.52
C ARG A 178 12.59 8.11 -1.07
N VAL A 179 13.79 8.46 -0.63
CA VAL A 179 14.80 7.51 -0.11
C VAL A 179 14.24 6.76 1.09
N ASN A 180 13.76 7.50 2.09
CA ASN A 180 13.30 6.95 3.36
C ASN A 180 12.13 5.99 3.18
N THR A 181 11.15 6.38 2.37
CA THR A 181 9.96 5.54 2.17
C THR A 181 10.22 4.36 1.27
N THR A 182 11.05 4.50 0.23
CA THR A 182 11.43 3.34 -0.59
C THR A 182 12.12 2.28 0.25
N ALA A 183 13.06 2.69 1.10
CA ALA A 183 13.76 1.78 2.00
C ALA A 183 12.81 1.11 2.99
N THR A 184 11.90 1.87 3.58
CA THR A 184 10.97 1.35 4.59
C THR A 184 9.95 0.41 3.96
N VAL A 185 9.34 0.79 2.83
CA VAL A 185 8.22 0.07 2.22
C VAL A 185 8.68 -1.15 1.43
N PHE A 186 9.73 -1.02 0.60
CA PHE A 186 10.14 -2.09 -0.31
C PHE A 186 11.31 -2.93 0.20
N LEU A 187 12.21 -2.33 1.00
CA LEU A 187 13.39 -3.04 1.51
C LEU A 187 13.19 -3.52 2.95
N GLY A 188 12.15 -3.03 3.66
CA GLY A 188 11.89 -3.38 5.06
C GLY A 188 12.98 -2.87 6.02
N VAL A 189 13.73 -1.83 5.65
CA VAL A 189 14.81 -1.25 6.47
C VAL A 189 14.62 0.24 6.69
N THR A 190 14.95 0.71 7.89
CA THR A 190 14.83 2.12 8.26
C THR A 190 16.12 2.87 7.92
N LEU A 191 16.17 3.54 6.77
CA LEU A 191 17.35 4.33 6.38
C LEU A 191 17.39 5.75 6.95
N ALA A 192 16.29 6.26 7.52
CA ALA A 192 16.18 7.66 7.93
C ALA A 192 17.24 8.12 8.93
N CYS A 193 17.67 7.27 9.88
CA CYS A 193 18.75 7.63 10.81
C CYS A 193 20.10 7.86 10.09
N ALA A 194 20.33 7.12 9.00
CA ALA A 194 21.55 7.18 8.21
C ALA A 194 21.73 8.53 7.50
N GLN A 195 20.67 9.36 7.44
CA GLN A 195 20.72 10.70 6.86
C GLN A 195 21.77 11.59 7.55
N CYS A 196 21.83 11.57 8.89
CA CYS A 196 22.66 12.49 9.66
C CYS A 196 23.94 11.84 10.23
N HIS A 197 23.94 10.53 10.44
CA HIS A 197 25.05 9.76 11.00
C HIS A 197 24.89 8.27 10.63
N ASP A 198 25.92 7.43 10.76
CA ASP A 198 25.75 5.98 10.54
C ASP A 198 24.59 5.40 11.37
N HIS A 199 23.84 4.46 10.79
CA HIS A 199 22.64 3.93 11.41
C HIS A 199 22.96 3.27 12.77
N LYS A 200 22.09 3.52 13.77
CA LYS A 200 22.39 3.20 15.18
C LYS A 200 22.50 1.70 15.47
N PHE A 201 21.71 0.88 14.78
CA PHE A 201 21.55 -0.55 15.07
C PHE A 201 21.95 -1.43 13.89
N ASP A 202 21.46 -1.10 12.70
CA ASP A 202 21.84 -1.77 11.45
C ASP A 202 23.18 -1.29 10.88
N PRO A 203 23.93 -2.16 10.17
CA PRO A 203 25.24 -1.84 9.58
C PRO A 203 25.11 -1.04 8.29
N LEU A 204 24.42 0.11 8.35
CA LEU A 204 24.19 1.01 7.22
C LEU A 204 24.88 2.35 7.50
N THR A 205 25.81 2.73 6.63
CA THR A 205 26.59 3.96 6.77
C THR A 205 25.84 5.16 6.21
N GLN A 206 26.16 6.36 6.70
CA GLN A 206 25.70 7.62 6.10
C GLN A 206 26.14 7.72 4.64
N ARG A 207 27.31 7.18 4.28
CA ARG A 207 27.77 7.15 2.90
C ARG A 207 26.81 6.37 2.01
N GLU A 208 26.34 5.21 2.45
CA GLU A 208 25.36 4.39 1.71
C GLU A 208 24.01 5.08 1.60
N TYR A 209 23.58 5.81 2.63
CA TYR A 209 22.41 6.67 2.55
C TYR A 209 22.51 7.67 1.40
N TYR A 210 23.62 8.41 1.31
CA TYR A 210 23.80 9.41 0.25
C TYR A 210 24.06 8.79 -1.13
N GLN A 211 24.50 7.53 -1.22
CA GLN A 211 24.53 6.78 -2.48
C GLN A 211 23.11 6.47 -2.97
N MET A 212 22.21 6.07 -2.07
CA MET A 212 20.79 5.88 -2.41
C MET A 212 20.11 7.22 -2.71
N PHE A 213 20.44 8.29 -1.98
CA PHE A 213 19.99 9.64 -2.29
C PHE A 213 20.37 10.05 -3.71
N ALA A 214 21.63 9.82 -4.12
CA ALA A 214 22.09 10.15 -5.47
C ALA A 214 21.29 9.45 -6.57
N PHE A 215 20.80 8.22 -6.32
CA PHE A 215 19.94 7.50 -7.26
C PHE A 215 18.60 8.20 -7.50
N PHE A 216 17.95 8.71 -6.44
CA PHE A 216 16.67 9.42 -6.54
C PHE A 216 16.81 10.92 -6.87
N ASN A 217 18.02 11.47 -6.77
CA ASN A 217 18.33 12.88 -7.01
C ASN A 217 18.42 13.22 -8.51
N ASN A 218 17.42 12.81 -9.30
CA ASN A 218 17.37 12.99 -10.75
C ASN A 218 16.08 13.68 -11.22
N THR A 219 15.25 14.18 -10.30
CA THR A 219 13.98 14.84 -10.63
C THR A 219 14.03 16.35 -10.47
N GLY A 220 13.39 17.07 -11.41
CA GLY A 220 13.29 18.52 -11.43
C GLY A 220 12.05 19.10 -10.73
N GLU A 221 11.35 18.32 -9.92
CA GLU A 221 10.22 18.83 -9.12
C GLU A 221 10.74 19.73 -8.00
N ASP A 222 10.33 20.99 -7.99
CA ASP A 222 10.76 22.01 -7.04
C ASP A 222 9.91 22.06 -5.76
N GLY A 223 9.02 21.08 -5.56
CA GLY A 223 8.13 20.98 -4.41
C GLY A 223 6.99 22.00 -4.38
N HIS A 224 6.85 22.88 -5.39
CA HIS A 224 5.83 23.95 -5.39
C HIS A 224 4.44 23.48 -5.83
N GLY A 225 4.32 22.27 -6.39
CA GLY A 225 3.08 21.76 -6.99
C GLY A 225 2.59 22.55 -8.20
N LYS A 226 3.32 23.60 -8.62
CA LYS A 226 3.12 24.22 -9.92
C LYS A 226 3.59 23.21 -10.96
N GLY A 227 2.73 22.91 -11.92
CA GLY A 227 3.05 21.96 -12.98
C GLY A 227 4.38 22.34 -13.63
N THR A 228 5.43 21.60 -13.30
CA THR A 228 6.67 21.66 -14.05
C THR A 228 6.33 21.18 -15.46
N PRO A 229 6.83 21.82 -16.55
CA PRO A 229 6.60 21.29 -17.89
C PRO A 229 6.99 19.81 -17.97
N GLY A 230 6.04 18.94 -18.32
CA GLY A 230 6.22 17.47 -18.32
C GLY A 230 5.94 16.75 -16.99
N GLY A 231 5.62 17.48 -15.91
CA GLY A 231 5.30 16.94 -14.57
C GLY A 231 3.81 16.70 -14.31
N VAL A 232 2.96 16.89 -15.30
CA VAL A 232 1.51 16.60 -15.24
C VAL A 232 1.22 15.44 -16.17
N LEU A 233 0.57 14.41 -15.65
CA LEU A 233 0.08 13.29 -16.44
C LEU A 233 -1.34 13.60 -16.92
N GLU A 234 -1.50 13.89 -18.22
CA GLU A 234 -2.81 14.08 -18.82
C GLU A 234 -3.55 12.74 -18.95
N ILE A 235 -4.82 12.72 -18.54
CA ILE A 235 -5.70 11.55 -18.64
C ILE A 235 -6.73 11.82 -19.73
N PRO A 236 -6.66 11.09 -20.85
CA PRO A 236 -7.60 11.27 -21.95
C PRO A 236 -9.05 11.10 -21.49
N GLY A 237 -9.93 12.04 -21.83
CA GLY A 237 -11.38 11.96 -21.60
C GLY A 237 -11.89 12.49 -20.26
N GLU A 238 -11.02 12.97 -19.36
CA GLU A 238 -11.46 13.52 -18.05
C GLU A 238 -11.39 15.04 -17.95
N PHE A 239 -10.84 15.72 -18.97
CA PHE A 239 -10.84 17.16 -19.09
C PHE A 239 -11.53 17.59 -20.40
N GLU A 240 -12.87 17.63 -20.40
CA GLU A 240 -13.51 18.72 -21.13
C GLU A 240 -13.41 19.96 -20.21
N PRO A 241 -12.73 21.04 -20.63
CA PRO A 241 -12.78 22.28 -19.87
C PRO A 241 -14.25 22.65 -19.74
N MET A 242 -14.74 22.90 -18.52
CA MET A 242 -16.06 23.51 -18.36
C MET A 242 -16.07 24.80 -19.16
N GLU A 243 -16.72 24.79 -20.33
CA GLU A 243 -17.02 26.00 -21.06
C GLU A 243 -17.74 26.94 -20.10
N ASN A 244 -17.22 28.17 -20.03
CA ASN A 244 -17.66 29.24 -19.16
C ASN A 244 -19.17 29.18 -18.87
N VAL A 245 -19.54 28.75 -17.67
CA VAL A 245 -20.85 29.08 -17.12
C VAL A 245 -20.84 30.60 -16.97
N GLN A 246 -21.35 31.29 -17.98
CA GLN A 246 -21.60 32.72 -17.94
C GLN A 246 -22.48 32.97 -16.72
N LYS A 247 -21.97 33.77 -15.78
CA LYS A 247 -22.80 34.36 -14.73
C LYS A 247 -23.75 35.33 -15.42
N GLU A 248 -25.02 34.95 -15.53
CA GLU A 248 -26.14 35.89 -15.61
C GLU A 248 -26.36 36.57 -14.26
#